data_AF-A0A1S9CNA7-F1
#
_entry.id   AF-A0A1S9CNA7-F1
#
_cell.length_a   1.000
_cell.length_b   1.000
_cell.length_c   1.000
_cell.angle_alpha   90.00
_cell.angle_beta   90.00
_cell.angle_gamma   90.00
#
_symmetry.space_group_name_H-M   'P 1'
#
loop_
_entity.id
_entity.type
_entity.pdbx_description
1 polymer ?
#
loop_
_entity_poly.entity_id
_entity_poly.type
_entity_poly.pdbx_seq_one_letter_code
_entity_poly.pdbx_strand_id
1 'polypeptide(L)'
;MPRISLNGILGFCIALTIILNAYTIIIRFFIPTFGEAHVQISSVNLSTEQREIGIIVDNPDEEYYILVYEDDPDNNWIYFTHLYFPPAHDKIVDNFLPDDIEKYMLFGGDELTSYFSFQLRPNQPLNYMVHENYIFHLQYIVPYKFLFFPTFYYSKHSIFFIDPVM
;
A
#
# COMPACT_ATOMS: atom_id res chain seq x y z
N MET A 1 -41.97 16.75 32.30
CA MET A 1 -40.71 16.07 31.94
C MET A 1 -41.04 14.63 31.58
N PRO A 2 -40.78 14.17 30.35
CA PRO A 2 -41.04 12.78 29.98
C PRO A 2 -40.14 11.84 30.80
N ARG A 3 -40.74 10.88 31.51
CA ARG A 3 -40.00 9.80 32.20
C ARG A 3 -39.58 8.78 31.15
N ILE A 4 -38.29 8.79 30.81
CA ILE A 4 -37.68 7.73 30.01
C ILE A 4 -37.78 6.45 30.84
N SER A 5 -38.50 5.43 30.35
CA SER A 5 -38.63 4.16 31.04
C SER A 5 -37.33 3.36 30.90
N LEU A 6 -36.94 2.63 31.95
CA LEU A 6 -35.75 1.77 31.92
C LEU A 6 -35.80 0.78 30.75
N ASN A 7 -36.99 0.28 30.41
CA ASN A 7 -37.21 -0.60 29.26
C ASN A 7 -36.97 0.11 27.91
N GLY A 8 -37.27 1.41 27.82
CA GLY A 8 -36.98 2.21 26.64
C GLY A 8 -35.47 2.43 26.45
N ILE A 9 -34.72 2.65 27.54
CA ILE A 9 -33.25 2.75 27.51
C ILE A 9 -32.65 1.40 27.09
N LEU A 10 -33.11 0.32 27.70
CA LEU A 10 -32.60 -1.03 27.41
C LEU A 10 -32.87 -1.42 25.95
N GLY A 11 -34.08 -1.16 25.45
CA GLY A 11 -34.44 -1.39 24.06
C GLY A 11 -33.60 -0.58 23.08
N PHE A 12 -33.33 0.70 23.40
CA PHE A 12 -32.44 1.54 22.60
C PHE A 12 -31.00 1.00 22.58
N CYS A 13 -30.45 0.62 23.74
CA CYS A 13 -29.12 0.02 23.82
C CYS A 13 -29.01 -1.27 23.00
N ILE A 14 -30.00 -2.16 23.09
CA ILE A 14 -30.02 -3.40 22.31
C ILE A 14 -30.09 -3.10 20.81
N ALA A 15 -30.97 -2.20 20.38
CA ALA A 15 -31.07 -1.81 18.97
C ALA A 15 -29.75 -1.21 18.45
N LEU A 16 -29.10 -0.35 19.25
CA LEU A 16 -27.81 0.23 18.92
C LEU A 16 -26.73 -0.86 18.78
N THR A 17 -26.69 -1.83 19.70
CA THR A 17 -25.74 -2.96 19.63
C THR A 17 -25.97 -3.82 18.38
N ILE A 18 -27.23 -4.09 18.01
CA ILE A 18 -27.55 -4.84 16.79
C ILE A 18 -27.09 -4.08 15.55
N ILE A 19 -27.36 -2.78 15.46
CA ILE A 19 -26.94 -1.94 14.33
C ILE A 19 -25.41 -1.92 14.22
N LEU A 20 -24.70 -1.72 15.32
CA LEU A 20 -23.24 -1.70 15.34
C LEU A 20 -22.64 -3.06 14.94
N ASN A 21 -23.22 -4.19 15.41
CA ASN A 21 -22.75 -5.52 15.03
C ASN A 21 -23.01 -5.80 13.54
N ALA A 22 -24.22 -5.55 13.06
CA ALA A 22 -24.56 -5.72 11.65
C ALA A 22 -23.63 -4.88 10.76
N TYR A 23 -23.33 -3.64 11.17
CA TYR A 23 -22.36 -2.78 10.49
C TYR A 23 -20.95 -3.38 10.46
N THR A 24 -20.42 -3.84 11.60
CA THR A 24 -19.08 -4.46 11.64
C THR A 24 -18.98 -5.72 10.79
N ILE A 25 -20.05 -6.52 10.73
CA ILE A 25 -20.14 -7.69 9.85
C ILE A 25 -20.11 -7.23 8.39
N ILE A 26 -20.99 -6.31 8.00
CA ILE A 26 -21.08 -5.84 6.61
C ILE A 26 -19.74 -5.30 6.14
N ILE A 27 -19.08 -4.43 6.91
CA ILE A 27 -17.78 -3.89 6.50
C ILE A 27 -16.69 -4.95 6.39
N ARG A 28 -16.63 -5.89 7.34
CA ARG A 28 -15.61 -6.94 7.30
C ARG A 28 -15.74 -7.85 6.07
N PHE A 29 -16.96 -8.02 5.56
CA PHE A 29 -17.25 -8.85 4.40
C PHE A 29 -17.48 -8.04 3.11
N PHE A 30 -17.48 -6.71 3.19
CA PHE A 30 -17.56 -5.84 2.03
C PHE A 30 -16.16 -5.71 1.45
N ILE A 31 -15.94 -6.35 0.31
CA ILE A 31 -14.73 -6.17 -0.48
C ILE A 31 -15.14 -5.23 -1.62
N PRO A 32 -14.77 -3.93 -1.56
CA PRO A 32 -15.01 -3.06 -2.69
C PRO A 32 -14.27 -3.61 -3.91
N THR A 33 -14.85 -3.43 -5.10
CA THR A 33 -14.06 -3.52 -6.34
C THR A 33 -13.23 -2.25 -6.43
N PHE A 34 -11.91 -2.41 -6.37
CA PHE A 34 -10.93 -1.34 -6.53
C PHE A 34 -9.88 -1.74 -7.57
N GLY A 35 -9.10 -0.76 -8.02
CA GLY A 35 -8.11 -0.91 -9.08
C GLY A 35 -7.05 -1.99 -8.82
N GLU A 36 -6.15 -2.17 -9.78
CA GLU A 36 -5.02 -3.09 -9.66
C GLU A 36 -3.74 -2.42 -10.12
N ALA A 37 -2.62 -2.73 -9.45
CA ALA A 37 -1.32 -2.22 -9.81
C ALA A 37 -0.45 -3.35 -10.39
N HIS A 38 0.14 -3.09 -11.54
CA HIS A 38 1.02 -4.01 -12.26
C HIS A 38 2.41 -3.39 -12.41
N VAL A 39 3.43 -4.24 -12.34
CA VAL A 39 4.82 -3.81 -12.51
C VAL A 39 5.28 -4.07 -13.93
N GLN A 40 5.88 -3.06 -14.55
CA GLN A 40 6.60 -3.16 -15.81
C GLN A 40 8.09 -2.94 -15.53
N ILE A 41 8.90 -3.97 -15.77
CA ILE A 41 10.34 -3.94 -15.50
C ILE A 41 11.07 -3.65 -16.82
N SER A 42 11.85 -2.56 -16.88
CA SER A 42 12.70 -2.28 -18.04
C SER A 42 13.94 -3.18 -18.05
N SER A 43 14.63 -3.24 -19.18
CA SER A 43 15.99 -3.80 -19.23
C SER A 43 16.97 -2.93 -18.43
N VAL A 44 18.07 -3.53 -17.98
CA VAL A 44 19.16 -2.81 -17.29
C VAL A 44 19.86 -1.89 -18.28
N ASN A 45 20.07 -0.65 -17.86
CA ASN A 45 21.07 0.20 -18.50
C ASN A 45 22.46 -0.22 -18.02
N LEU A 46 23.16 -1.04 -18.82
CA LEU A 46 24.50 -1.56 -18.51
C LEU A 46 25.55 -0.46 -18.29
N SER A 47 25.33 0.76 -18.79
CA SER A 47 26.28 1.86 -18.59
C SER A 47 26.17 2.53 -17.22
N THR A 48 24.98 2.50 -16.62
CA THR A 48 24.71 3.12 -15.31
C THR A 48 24.42 2.10 -14.21
N GLU A 49 24.32 0.82 -14.56
CA GLU A 49 23.84 -0.27 -13.68
C GLU A 49 22.47 0.07 -13.04
N GLN A 50 21.65 0.84 -13.76
CA GLN A 50 20.33 1.23 -13.30
C GLN A 50 19.25 0.47 -14.06
N ARG A 51 18.17 0.19 -13.36
CA ARG A 51 16.94 -0.37 -13.95
C ARG A 51 15.78 0.55 -13.66
N GLU A 52 14.97 0.82 -14.67
CA GLU A 52 13.74 1.57 -14.50
C GLU A 52 12.59 0.59 -14.24
N ILE A 53 11.82 0.88 -13.20
CA ILE A 53 10.62 0.13 -12.86
C ILE A 53 9.44 1.06 -13.05
N GLY A 54 8.55 0.69 -13.96
CA GLY A 54 7.24 1.30 -14.14
C GLY A 54 6.20 0.57 -13.31
N ILE A 55 5.26 1.31 -12.75
CA ILE A 55 4.06 0.78 -12.11
C ILE A 55 2.87 1.37 -12.84
N ILE A 56 1.99 0.51 -13.35
CA ILE A 56 0.75 0.89 -14.03
C ILE A 56 -0.41 0.53 -13.12
N VAL A 57 -1.33 1.48 -12.92
CA VAL A 57 -2.57 1.28 -12.18
C VAL A 57 -3.74 1.21 -13.14
N ASP A 58 -4.39 0.06 -13.20
CA ASP A 58 -5.61 -0.15 -13.98
C ASP A 58 -6.84 0.22 -13.15
N ASN A 59 -7.66 1.13 -13.70
CA ASN A 59 -8.84 1.70 -13.05
C ASN A 59 -8.50 2.35 -11.68
N PRO A 60 -7.70 3.43 -11.67
CA PRO A 60 -7.31 4.10 -10.44
C PRO A 60 -8.53 4.61 -9.65
N ASP A 61 -8.53 4.36 -8.34
CA ASP A 61 -9.49 4.92 -7.39
C ASP A 61 -9.29 6.43 -7.17
N GLU A 62 -10.28 7.12 -6.60
CA GLU A 62 -10.26 8.58 -6.36
C GLU A 62 -9.02 9.03 -5.56
N GLU A 63 -8.61 8.22 -4.59
CA GLU A 63 -7.40 8.38 -3.79
C GLU A 63 -6.81 7.00 -3.58
N TYR A 64 -5.51 6.83 -3.82
CA TYR A 64 -4.81 5.59 -3.53
C TYR A 64 -3.32 5.82 -3.27
N TYR A 65 -2.68 4.79 -2.78
CA TYR A 65 -1.26 4.77 -2.47
C TYR A 65 -0.61 3.50 -3.00
N ILE A 66 0.66 3.61 -3.39
CA ILE A 66 1.47 2.47 -3.81
C ILE A 66 2.70 2.40 -2.93
N LEU A 67 2.79 1.35 -2.12
CA LEU A 67 3.94 1.09 -1.26
C LEU A 67 4.81 0.00 -1.92
N VAL A 68 6.10 0.29 -2.11
CA VAL A 68 7.09 -0.64 -2.64
C VAL A 68 8.22 -0.81 -1.65
N TYR A 69 8.60 -2.05 -1.36
CA TYR A 69 9.78 -2.35 -0.54
C TYR A 69 10.44 -3.66 -1.00
N GLU A 70 11.68 -3.85 -0.61
CA GLU A 70 12.44 -5.09 -0.81
C GLU A 70 12.22 -6.01 0.39
N ASP A 71 12.10 -7.32 0.18
CA ASP A 71 11.83 -8.30 1.25
C ASP A 71 13.02 -8.45 2.22
N ASP A 72 14.24 -8.27 1.71
CA ASP A 72 15.47 -8.41 2.50
C ASP A 72 15.97 -7.03 2.96
N PRO A 73 16.01 -6.75 4.28
CA PRO A 73 16.45 -5.46 4.81
C PRO A 73 17.96 -5.19 4.66
N ASP A 74 18.77 -6.25 4.52
CA ASP A 74 20.22 -6.15 4.36
C ASP A 74 20.61 -5.89 2.90
N ASN A 75 19.82 -6.42 1.96
CA ASN A 75 19.94 -6.14 0.53
C ASN A 75 19.21 -4.85 0.17
N ASN A 76 19.81 -4.03 -0.70
CA ASN A 76 19.35 -2.67 -0.89
C ASN A 76 19.53 -2.21 -2.34
N TRP A 77 18.52 -2.49 -3.16
CA TRP A 77 18.40 -2.00 -4.54
C TRP A 77 17.70 -0.65 -4.65
N ILE A 78 16.94 -0.27 -3.62
CA ILE A 78 16.17 0.97 -3.62
C ILE A 78 17.04 2.09 -3.06
N TYR A 79 17.47 3.01 -3.92
CA TYR A 79 18.23 4.20 -3.50
C TYR A 79 17.35 5.45 -3.60
N PHE A 80 17.17 6.15 -2.48
CA PHE A 80 16.38 7.37 -2.42
C PHE A 80 17.26 8.61 -2.52
N THR A 81 16.86 9.55 -3.37
CA THR A 81 17.03 10.98 -3.10
C THR A 81 15.70 11.45 -2.54
N HIS A 82 15.61 11.59 -1.22
CA HIS A 82 14.40 11.92 -0.45
C HIS A 82 13.35 12.72 -1.23
N LEU A 83 12.18 12.13 -1.46
CA LEU A 83 10.94 12.88 -1.69
C LEU A 83 10.21 12.88 -0.35
N TYR A 84 10.21 14.04 0.30
CA TYR A 84 9.50 14.26 1.55
C TYR A 84 7.99 14.17 1.30
N PHE A 85 7.29 13.38 2.11
CA PHE A 85 5.86 13.13 1.96
C PHE A 85 5.08 13.52 3.24
N PRO A 86 3.86 14.08 3.14
CA PRO A 86 3.08 14.63 4.27
C PRO A 86 2.58 13.60 5.30
N PRO A 87 2.10 14.03 6.49
CA PRO A 87 1.84 13.17 7.67
C PRO A 87 0.77 12.08 7.53
N ALA A 88 -0.11 12.16 6.53
CA ALA A 88 -1.09 11.10 6.26
C ALA A 88 -0.42 9.81 5.77
N HIS A 89 0.77 9.95 5.17
CA HIS A 89 1.59 8.85 4.70
C HIS A 89 2.22 8.04 5.83
N ASP A 90 2.53 8.68 6.97
CA ASP A 90 3.10 8.00 8.14
C ASP A 90 2.19 6.85 8.60
N LYS A 91 0.87 7.08 8.64
CA LYS A 91 -0.10 6.04 9.04
C LYS A 91 -0.18 4.86 8.07
N ILE A 92 0.07 5.07 6.79
CA ILE A 92 0.03 3.98 5.80
C ILE A 92 1.27 3.12 6.01
N VAL A 93 2.43 3.75 6.12
CA VAL A 93 3.69 3.07 6.39
C VAL A 93 3.59 2.28 7.70
N ASP A 94 3.15 2.92 8.79
CA ASP A 94 3.00 2.29 10.11
C ASP A 94 2.09 1.05 10.12
N ASN A 95 1.11 0.97 9.20
CA ASN A 95 0.14 -0.14 9.17
C ASN A 95 0.52 -1.25 8.17
N PHE A 96 1.32 -0.94 7.15
CA PHE A 96 1.53 -1.85 6.01
C PHE A 96 3.00 -2.22 5.78
N LEU A 97 3.95 -1.45 6.31
CA LEU A 97 5.37 -1.76 6.21
C LEU A 97 5.78 -2.68 7.38
N PRO A 98 6.49 -3.79 7.12
CA PRO A 98 7.06 -4.60 8.19
C PRO A 98 8.06 -3.81 9.04
N ASP A 99 8.11 -4.09 10.35
CA ASP A 99 8.92 -3.34 11.33
C ASP A 99 10.43 -3.39 11.06
N ASP A 100 10.91 -4.40 10.34
CA ASP A 100 12.31 -4.63 9.99
C ASP A 100 12.74 -3.93 8.69
N ILE A 101 11.81 -3.39 7.91
CA ILE A 101 12.10 -2.71 6.65
C ILE A 101 12.26 -1.21 6.88
N GLU A 102 13.47 -0.69 6.67
CA GLU A 102 13.75 0.75 6.79
C GLU A 102 13.58 1.52 5.47
N LYS A 103 13.61 0.82 4.33
CA LYS A 103 13.67 1.41 2.99
C LYS A 103 12.47 1.02 2.14
N TYR A 104 11.69 2.01 1.75
CA TYR A 104 10.45 1.83 0.99
C TYR A 104 10.13 3.07 0.14
N MET A 105 9.45 2.88 -0.98
CA MET A 105 8.84 3.96 -1.75
C MET A 105 7.34 3.98 -1.48
N LEU A 106 6.81 5.18 -1.26
CA LEU A 106 5.37 5.40 -1.22
C LEU A 106 5.00 6.43 -2.28
N PHE A 107 4.12 6.05 -3.19
CA PHE A 107 3.53 6.95 -4.17
C PHE A 107 2.09 7.24 -3.77
N GLY A 108 1.67 8.50 -3.85
CA GLY A 108 0.26 8.88 -3.77
C GLY A 108 -0.29 9.13 -5.17
N GLY A 109 -1.51 8.68 -5.43
CA GLY A 109 -2.19 8.86 -6.71
C GLY A 109 -3.67 9.16 -6.54
N ASP A 110 -4.29 9.53 -7.66
CA ASP A 110 -5.70 9.87 -7.81
C ASP A 110 -6.27 9.24 -9.09
N GLU A 111 -7.56 9.44 -9.35
CA GLU A 111 -8.25 8.91 -10.54
C GLU A 111 -7.63 9.30 -11.89
N LEU A 112 -6.79 10.33 -11.93
CA LEU A 112 -6.12 10.82 -13.15
C LEU A 112 -4.69 10.28 -13.30
N THR A 113 -4.12 9.80 -12.21
CA THR A 113 -2.77 9.26 -12.17
C THR A 113 -2.84 7.75 -12.31
N SER A 114 -2.15 7.18 -13.29
CA SER A 114 -2.14 5.73 -13.53
C SER A 114 -0.75 5.15 -13.77
N TYR A 115 0.29 5.99 -13.73
CA TYR A 115 1.66 5.55 -13.99
C TYR A 115 2.64 6.19 -13.02
N PHE A 116 3.48 5.36 -12.42
CA PHE A 116 4.63 5.76 -11.62
C PHE A 116 5.87 5.10 -12.18
N SER A 117 7.02 5.75 -11.99
CA SER A 117 8.30 5.13 -12.31
C SER A 117 9.33 5.48 -11.26
N PHE A 118 10.24 4.54 -11.05
CA PHE A 118 11.40 4.75 -10.20
C PHE A 118 12.59 4.00 -10.75
N GLN A 119 13.78 4.40 -10.29
CA GLN A 119 15.02 3.77 -10.67
C GLN A 119 15.54 2.95 -9.51
N LEU A 120 15.96 1.73 -9.82
CA LEU A 120 16.72 0.87 -8.92
C LEU A 120 18.18 0.88 -9.32
N ARG A 121 19.02 0.86 -8.31
CA ARG A 121 20.47 0.77 -8.47
C ARG A 121 21.02 -0.11 -7.36
N PRO A 122 21.85 -1.12 -7.68
CA PRO A 122 22.42 -1.96 -6.66
C PRO A 122 23.38 -1.15 -5.78
N ASN A 123 23.42 -1.47 -4.48
CA ASN A 123 24.36 -0.87 -3.53
C ASN A 123 25.82 -1.29 -3.77
N GLN A 124 26.02 -2.41 -4.47
CA GLN A 124 27.30 -2.98 -4.86
C GLN A 124 27.35 -3.15 -6.39
N PRO A 125 28.54 -3.15 -7.01
CA PRO A 125 28.63 -3.42 -8.44
C PRO A 125 28.04 -4.79 -8.79
N LEU A 126 27.38 -4.92 -9.95
CA LEU A 126 26.66 -6.14 -10.36
C LEU A 126 27.49 -7.43 -10.24
N ASN A 127 28.81 -7.36 -10.45
CA ASN A 127 29.72 -8.51 -10.33
C ASN A 127 29.84 -9.10 -8.92
N TYR A 128 29.46 -8.35 -7.88
CA TYR A 128 29.48 -8.80 -6.48
C TYR A 128 28.10 -9.23 -5.98
N MET A 129 27.06 -9.02 -6.79
CA MET A 129 25.70 -9.40 -6.45
C MET A 129 25.52 -10.91 -6.55
N VAL A 130 24.83 -11.49 -5.57
CA VAL A 130 24.39 -12.88 -5.65
C VAL A 130 23.47 -13.00 -6.87
N HIS A 131 23.66 -14.05 -7.67
CA HIS A 131 22.82 -14.36 -8.85
C HIS A 131 21.50 -14.98 -8.41
N GLU A 132 20.79 -14.28 -7.53
CA GLU A 132 19.48 -14.65 -7.03
C GLU A 132 18.49 -13.52 -7.38
N ASN A 133 17.21 -13.91 -7.50
CA ASN A 133 16.15 -12.96 -7.75
C ASN A 133 15.86 -12.19 -6.47
N TYR A 134 16.11 -10.89 -6.49
CA TYR A 134 15.73 -9.99 -5.40
C TYR A 134 14.21 -9.84 -5.39
N ILE A 135 13.63 -9.98 -4.21
CA ILE A 135 12.18 -10.06 -4.01
C ILE A 135 11.69 -8.68 -3.59
N PHE A 136 10.70 -8.17 -4.30
CA PHE A 136 10.07 -6.90 -4.02
C PHE A 136 8.58 -7.08 -3.81
N HIS A 137 8.06 -6.26 -2.91
CA HIS A 137 6.67 -6.23 -2.50
C HIS A 137 6.06 -4.93 -3.04
N LEU A 138 4.93 -5.06 -3.70
CA LEU A 138 4.09 -3.96 -4.16
C LEU A 138 2.75 -4.05 -3.44
N GLN A 139 2.37 -3.01 -2.71
CA GLN A 139 1.04 -2.90 -2.12
C GLN A 139 0.28 -1.74 -2.76
N TYR A 140 -0.87 -2.03 -3.37
CA TYR A 140 -1.85 -1.04 -3.83
C TYR A 140 -2.88 -0.82 -2.73
N ILE A 141 -2.87 0.36 -2.12
CA ILE A 141 -3.59 0.66 -0.89
C ILE A 141 -4.63 1.75 -1.16
N VAL A 142 -5.90 1.47 -0.88
CA VAL A 142 -7.02 2.38 -1.12
C VAL A 142 -7.69 2.76 0.21
N PRO A 143 -7.68 4.04 0.61
CA PRO A 143 -8.47 4.52 1.73
C PRO A 143 -9.96 4.47 1.40
N TYR A 144 -10.74 3.90 2.30
CA TYR A 144 -12.20 3.88 2.21
C TYR A 144 -12.80 4.53 3.44
N LYS A 145 -13.53 5.62 3.23
CA LYS A 145 -14.20 6.36 4.29
C LYS A 145 -15.70 6.23 4.16
N PHE A 146 -16.34 5.61 5.17
CA PHE A 146 -17.78 5.52 5.25
C PHE A 146 -18.34 6.52 6.27
N LEU A 147 -18.97 7.59 5.80
CA LEU A 147 -19.61 8.63 6.64
C LEU A 147 -18.67 9.16 7.76
N PHE A 148 -19.09 9.02 9.02
CA PHE A 148 -18.41 9.50 10.23
C PHE A 148 -17.56 8.42 10.91
N PHE A 149 -17.34 7.29 10.25
CA PHE A 149 -16.46 6.24 10.76
C PHE A 149 -14.99 6.52 10.43
N PRO A 150 -14.05 5.89 11.15
CA PRO A 150 -12.63 5.92 10.80
C PRO A 150 -12.40 5.46 9.35
N THR A 151 -11.34 5.98 8.73
CA THR A 151 -10.89 5.49 7.42
C THR A 151 -10.40 4.06 7.56
N PHE A 152 -10.90 3.18 6.72
CA PHE A 152 -10.38 1.83 6.53
C PHE A 152 -9.44 1.82 5.34
N TYR A 153 -8.49 0.90 5.30
CA TYR A 153 -7.58 0.75 4.17
C TYR A 153 -7.74 -0.65 3.59
N TYR A 154 -8.01 -0.75 2.30
CA TYR A 154 -7.95 -2.00 1.56
C TYR A 154 -6.62 -2.07 0.83
N SER A 155 -5.99 -3.24 0.82
CA SER A 155 -4.70 -3.44 0.16
C SER A 155 -4.75 -4.67 -0.75
N LYS A 156 -4.21 -4.55 -1.95
CA LYS A 156 -3.79 -5.67 -2.80
C LYS A 156 -2.27 -5.76 -2.74
N HIS A 157 -1.78 -6.91 -2.33
CA HIS A 157 -0.34 -7.19 -2.24
C HIS A 157 0.09 -8.10 -3.39
N SER A 158 1.15 -7.69 -4.07
CA SER A 158 1.80 -8.40 -5.16
C SER A 158 3.30 -8.51 -4.88
N ILE A 159 3.90 -9.60 -5.34
CA ILE A 159 5.34 -9.84 -5.23
C ILE A 159 5.92 -9.88 -6.65
N PHE A 160 7.04 -9.20 -6.86
CA PHE A 160 7.77 -9.22 -8.12
C PHE A 160 9.26 -9.45 -7.87
N PHE A 161 9.95 -9.92 -8.91
CA PHE A 161 11.32 -10.37 -8.82
C PHE A 161 12.20 -9.55 -9.75
N ILE A 162 13.40 -9.21 -9.28
CA ILE A 162 14.41 -8.52 -10.07
C ILE A 162 15.67 -9.37 -10.10
N ASP A 163 16.05 -9.78 -11.31
CA ASP A 163 17.34 -10.39 -11.58
C ASP A 163 18.38 -9.26 -11.74
N PRO A 164 19.55 -9.30 -11.09
CA PRO A 164 20.61 -8.31 -11.32
C PRO A 164 21.11 -8.20 -12.75
N VAL A 165 21.06 -9.30 -13.52
CA VAL A 165 21.80 -9.47 -14.76
C VAL A 165 20.88 -9.54 -16.00
N MET A 166 19.61 -9.96 -15.83
CA MET A 166 18.61 -10.05 -16.92
C MET A 166 17.60 -8.91 -16.95
#